data_AF-A0AAV8V6L7-F1
#
_entry.id   AF-A0AAV8V6L7-F1
#
_cell.length_a   1.000
_cell.length_b   1.000
_cell.length_c   1.000
_cell.angle_alpha   90.00
_cell.angle_beta   90.00
_cell.angle_gamma   90.00
#
_symmetry.space_group_name_H-M   'P 1'
#
loop_
_entity.id
_entity.type
_entity.pdbx_description
1 polymer ?
#
loop_
_entity_poly.entity_id
_entity_poly.type
_entity_poly.pdbx_seq_one_letter_code
_entity_poly.pdbx_strand_id
1 'polypeptide(L)'
;MPFPRCLVCGSSVNDAGVDHVHRFPRNEQKSKIWQDAMGIKYIPGVSLKNYSICSRHFTVCSYLNRVTGKLCANAVPTLLPASSVGLQSPSEQTLETPSTPPRSIFRGIKGLSAADTTPRKQHLMNLVKSKEAHIRKLKKLCRKKTSDIKSLTNIGDSTVVRNVFRGMSSVTTDFLISQLRCAKKSPRGRRWITQDKVLALALFKKSPKCYRLLRKMVALPSKNTQLAMLL
;
A
#
# COMPACT_ATOMS: atom_id res chain seq x y z
N MET A 1 16.24 30.50 9.01
CA MET A 1 15.97 29.22 9.71
C MET A 1 16.42 28.09 8.81
N PRO A 2 17.55 27.41 9.10
CA PRO A 2 18.06 26.37 8.21
C PRO A 2 17.08 25.20 8.14
N PHE A 3 16.79 24.74 6.92
CA PHE A 3 15.91 23.61 6.67
C PHE A 3 16.43 22.35 7.39
N PRO A 4 15.53 21.47 7.91
CA PRO A 4 15.94 20.25 8.57
C PRO A 4 16.72 19.37 7.58
N ARG A 5 18.01 19.19 7.86
CA ARG A 5 18.89 18.30 7.08
C ARG A 5 18.87 16.91 7.68
N CYS A 6 18.95 15.90 6.82
CA CYS A 6 19.08 14.53 7.25
C CYS A 6 20.42 14.31 7.97
N LEU A 7 20.38 13.73 9.17
CA LEU A 7 21.57 13.40 9.96
C LEU A 7 22.49 12.37 9.27
N VAL A 8 21.94 11.53 8.40
CA VAL A 8 22.67 10.42 7.78
C VAL A 8 23.26 10.79 6.42
N CYS A 9 22.47 11.39 5.52
CA CYS A 9 22.91 11.71 4.15
C CYS A 9 23.06 13.22 3.87
N GLY A 10 22.79 14.09 4.84
CA GLY A 10 22.85 15.54 4.67
C GLY A 10 21.74 16.14 3.79
N SER A 11 20.92 15.30 3.13
CA SER A 11 19.89 15.77 2.20
C SER A 11 18.77 16.54 2.90
N SER A 12 18.23 17.52 2.19
CA SER A 12 17.08 18.33 2.57
C SER A 12 15.81 17.85 1.86
N VAL A 13 14.66 18.39 2.27
CA VAL A 13 13.35 18.16 1.60
C VAL A 13 13.38 18.60 0.13
N ASN A 14 14.26 19.53 -0.22
CA ASN A 14 14.35 20.07 -1.59
C ASN A 14 15.18 19.20 -2.54
N ASP A 15 15.85 18.15 -2.05
CA ASP A 15 16.65 17.28 -2.89
C ASP A 15 15.78 16.24 -3.61
N ALA A 16 16.06 16.01 -4.89
CA ALA A 16 15.33 15.03 -5.70
C ALA A 16 15.28 13.65 -5.02
N GLY A 17 14.07 13.10 -4.87
CA GLY A 17 13.85 11.79 -4.23
C GLY A 17 13.79 11.80 -2.70
N VAL A 18 13.69 12.96 -2.05
CA VAL A 18 13.29 13.08 -0.63
C VAL A 18 11.82 13.47 -0.56
N ASP A 19 10.94 12.49 -0.37
CA ASP A 19 9.50 12.75 -0.24
C ASP A 19 9.17 13.42 1.11
N HIS A 20 9.84 12.98 2.18
CA HIS A 20 9.55 13.41 3.56
C HIS A 20 10.79 13.42 4.44
N VAL A 21 10.81 14.30 5.43
CA VAL A 21 11.84 14.37 6.47
C VAL A 21 11.20 14.19 7.85
N HIS A 22 11.61 13.14 8.56
CA HIS A 22 11.06 12.72 9.84
C HIS A 22 11.97 13.17 10.97
N ARG A 23 11.43 13.90 11.95
CA ARG A 23 12.16 14.24 13.18
C ARG A 23 12.25 13.03 14.10
N PHE A 24 13.26 13.05 14.98
CA PHE A 24 13.37 12.01 16.00
C PHE A 24 12.14 11.96 16.91
N PRO A 25 11.70 10.75 17.32
CA PRO A 25 10.64 10.60 18.31
C PRO A 25 10.98 11.31 19.62
N ARG A 26 9.99 12.00 20.22
CA ARG A 26 10.12 12.63 21.55
C ARG A 26 10.27 11.61 22.68
N ASN A 27 9.81 10.37 22.47
CA ASN A 27 9.92 9.29 23.43
C ASN A 27 11.36 8.75 23.46
N GLU A 28 11.98 8.77 24.64
CA GLU A 28 13.35 8.34 24.88
C GLU A 28 13.61 6.88 24.45
N GLN A 29 12.68 5.97 24.73
CA GLN A 29 12.79 4.56 24.34
C GLN A 29 12.77 4.39 22.81
N LYS A 30 11.91 5.13 22.12
CA LYS A 30 11.86 5.09 20.64
C LYS A 30 13.07 5.76 20.01
N SER A 31 13.56 6.85 20.61
CA SER A 31 14.78 7.51 20.20
C SER A 31 15.99 6.57 20.34
N LYS A 32 16.07 5.80 21.43
CA LYS A 32 17.10 4.77 21.62
C LYS A 32 17.06 3.72 20.51
N ILE A 33 15.89 3.19 20.18
CA ILE A 33 15.73 2.22 19.08
C ILE A 33 16.22 2.82 17.73
N TRP A 34 15.94 4.10 17.47
CA TRP A 34 16.42 4.77 16.26
C TRP A 34 17.95 4.95 16.26
N GLN A 35 18.54 5.30 17.41
CA GLN A 35 19.99 5.43 17.58
C GLN A 35 20.69 4.08 17.39
N ASP A 36 20.18 3.03 18.03
CA ASP A 36 20.67 1.66 17.90
C ASP A 36 20.61 1.18 16.45
N ALA A 37 19.50 1.46 15.75
CA ALA A 37 19.35 1.11 14.34
C ALA A 37 20.38 1.80 13.44
N MET A 38 20.84 3.00 13.80
CA MET A 38 21.88 3.76 13.08
C MET A 38 23.30 3.44 13.53
N GLY A 39 23.49 2.56 14.50
CA GLY A 39 24.80 2.28 15.09
C GLY A 39 25.36 3.43 15.93
N ILE A 40 24.52 4.39 16.35
CA ILE A 40 24.92 5.47 17.25
C ILE A 40 24.80 4.95 18.69
N LYS A 41 25.90 4.96 19.45
CA LYS A 41 25.84 4.62 20.88
C LYS A 41 24.96 5.62 21.61
N TYR A 42 23.91 5.13 22.28
CA TYR A 42 23.05 5.96 23.12
C TYR A 42 23.86 6.60 24.25
N ILE A 43 23.89 7.94 24.29
CA ILE A 43 24.47 8.69 25.41
C ILE A 43 23.30 9.28 26.22
N PRO A 44 23.11 8.88 27.49
CA PRO A 44 22.05 9.44 28.33
C PRO A 44 22.24 10.95 28.48
N GLY A 45 21.15 11.72 28.29
CA GLY A 45 21.14 13.18 28.39
C GLY A 45 21.24 13.95 27.06
N VAL A 46 21.59 13.29 25.95
CA VAL A 46 21.63 13.93 24.62
C VAL A 46 20.29 13.78 23.90
N SER A 47 19.53 14.88 23.79
CA SER A 47 18.24 14.87 23.10
C SER A 47 18.39 15.17 21.61
N LEU A 48 18.22 14.14 20.76
CA LEU A 48 18.26 14.28 19.30
C LEU A 48 16.97 14.88 18.70
N LYS A 49 16.11 15.52 19.50
CA LYS A 49 14.79 16.06 19.11
C LYS A 49 14.82 17.06 17.94
N ASN A 50 15.98 17.69 17.72
CA ASN A 50 16.18 18.68 16.65
C ASN A 50 16.75 18.07 15.36
N TYR A 51 17.15 16.80 15.39
CA TYR A 51 17.68 16.09 14.24
C TYR A 51 16.58 15.39 13.45
N SER A 52 16.87 15.13 12.18
CA SER A 52 15.89 14.58 11.26
C SER A 52 16.50 13.55 10.31
N ILE A 53 15.65 12.69 9.76
CA ILE A 53 16.01 11.58 8.88
C ILE A 53 15.07 11.61 7.68
N CYS A 54 15.61 11.60 6.47
CA CYS A 54 14.81 11.62 5.25
C CYS A 54 14.19 10.24 4.94
N SER A 55 13.18 10.24 4.08
CA SER A 55 12.45 9.04 3.64
C SER A 55 13.32 7.98 2.96
N ARG A 56 14.50 8.33 2.43
CA ARG A 56 15.43 7.38 1.83
C ARG A 56 15.95 6.32 2.82
N HIS A 57 15.96 6.63 4.11
CA HIS A 57 16.43 5.70 5.15
C HIS A 57 15.32 4.78 5.69
N PHE A 58 14.08 4.98 5.24
CA PHE A 58 12.94 4.17 5.61
C PHE A 58 12.53 3.28 4.43
N THR A 59 12.20 2.03 4.73
CA THR A 59 11.66 1.14 3.70
C THR A 59 10.22 1.51 3.38
N VAL A 60 9.73 1.15 2.19
CA VAL A 60 8.34 1.40 1.78
C VAL A 60 7.33 0.83 2.79
N CYS A 61 7.67 -0.30 3.43
CA CYS A 61 6.85 -0.96 4.46
C CYS A 61 6.80 -0.21 5.80
N SER A 62 7.67 0.77 6.04
CA SER A 62 7.69 1.58 7.26
C SER A 62 6.61 2.66 7.28
N TYR A 63 5.94 2.91 6.15
CA TYR A 63 4.90 3.93 6.01
C TYR A 63 3.50 3.32 6.10
N LEU A 64 2.65 3.90 6.96
CA LEU A 64 1.21 3.58 7.00
C LEU A 64 0.50 4.17 5.77
N ASN A 65 0.99 5.30 5.28
CA ASN A 65 0.52 5.95 4.07
C ASN A 65 1.65 6.81 3.49
N ARG A 66 2.05 6.54 2.24
CA ARG A 66 3.16 7.22 1.55
C ARG A 66 2.84 8.67 1.17
N VAL A 67 1.57 8.99 0.97
CA VAL A 67 1.11 10.34 0.60
C VAL A 67 1.14 11.28 1.80
N THR A 68 0.75 10.78 2.99
CA THR A 68 0.76 11.60 4.21
C THR A 68 2.09 11.58 4.94
N GLY A 69 3.06 10.76 4.49
CA GLY A 69 4.35 10.59 5.14
C GLY A 69 4.27 9.93 6.53
N LYS A 70 3.12 9.41 6.96
CA LYS A 70 2.96 8.90 8.33
C LYS A 70 3.66 7.54 8.49
N LEU A 71 4.70 7.52 9.33
CA LEU A 71 5.40 6.31 9.72
C LEU A 71 4.55 5.43 10.66
N CYS A 72 4.70 4.11 10.52
CA CYS A 72 4.16 3.13 11.45
C CYS A 72 4.77 3.30 12.85
N ALA A 73 4.05 2.90 13.90
CA ALA A 73 4.51 3.05 15.28
C ALA A 73 5.85 2.35 15.58
N ASN A 74 6.17 1.32 14.79
CA ASN A 74 7.39 0.48 14.89
C ASN A 74 8.38 0.77 13.76
N ALA A 75 8.21 1.87 13.03
CA ALA A 75 9.13 2.23 11.97
C ALA A 75 10.50 2.63 12.54
N VAL A 76 11.55 2.07 11.95
CA VAL A 76 12.95 2.36 12.27
C VAL A 76 13.72 2.61 10.97
N PRO A 77 14.70 3.53 10.96
CA PRO A 77 15.57 3.71 9.80
C PRO A 77 16.35 2.42 9.57
N THR A 78 16.13 1.76 8.43
CA THR A 78 16.71 0.44 8.13
C THR A 78 17.74 0.52 7.00
N LEU A 79 17.67 1.56 6.16
CA LEU A 79 18.55 1.73 5.00
C LEU A 79 19.60 2.79 5.32
N LEU A 80 20.70 2.38 5.91
CA LEU A 80 21.85 3.26 6.13
C LEU A 80 22.81 3.13 4.96
N PRO A 81 23.38 4.23 4.44
CA PRO A 81 24.46 4.15 3.47
C PRO A 81 25.64 3.49 4.18
N ALA A 82 25.94 2.26 3.78
CA ALA A 82 27.19 1.62 4.13
C ALA A 82 28.32 2.44 3.49
N SER A 83 29.10 3.11 4.31
CA SER A 83 30.38 3.71 3.95
C SER A 83 31.20 3.71 5.25
N SER A 84 32.35 3.07 5.40
CA SER A 84 33.26 2.41 4.45
C SER A 84 34.38 1.71 5.24
N VAL A 85 34.64 0.41 5.00
CA VAL A 85 36.01 -0.13 4.87
C VAL A 85 35.97 -1.25 3.81
N GLY A 86 36.70 -1.04 2.70
CA GLY A 86 37.18 -1.95 1.62
C GLY A 86 36.35 -3.16 1.17
N LEU A 87 36.19 -3.50 -0.12
CA LEU A 87 37.10 -3.29 -1.25
C LEU A 87 36.33 -3.58 -2.58
N GLN A 88 36.45 -2.64 -3.52
CA GLN A 88 36.47 -2.74 -4.99
C GLN A 88 35.28 -3.32 -5.81
N SER A 89 34.70 -2.37 -6.57
CA SER A 89 33.97 -2.43 -7.87
C SER A 89 34.86 -3.02 -9.01
N PRO A 90 34.46 -3.24 -10.29
CA PRO A 90 33.30 -2.77 -11.09
C PRO A 90 32.63 -3.92 -11.92
N SER A 91 31.64 -3.82 -12.81
CA SER A 91 31.07 -2.77 -13.67
C SER A 91 29.77 -3.32 -14.32
N GLU A 92 28.82 -2.42 -14.52
CA GLU A 92 27.80 -2.27 -15.59
C GLU A 92 27.36 -3.39 -16.57
N GLN A 93 26.03 -3.32 -16.85
CA GLN A 93 25.30 -3.68 -18.10
C GLN A 93 25.19 -5.19 -18.40
N THR A 94 24.10 -5.82 -18.84
CA THR A 94 22.82 -5.43 -19.48
C THR A 94 21.92 -6.69 -19.55
N LEU A 95 20.62 -6.49 -19.76
CA LEU A 95 19.64 -7.39 -20.42
C LEU A 95 19.30 -8.81 -19.87
N GLU A 96 17.98 -9.00 -19.71
CA GLU A 96 17.15 -10.21 -19.96
C GLU A 96 17.24 -11.46 -19.03
N THR A 97 16.03 -11.94 -18.69
CA THR A 97 15.54 -13.15 -17.97
C THR A 97 16.43 -14.42 -17.94
N PRO A 98 16.38 -15.33 -16.91
CA PRO A 98 15.16 -15.94 -16.36
C PRO A 98 15.15 -16.38 -14.87
N SER A 99 13.95 -16.76 -14.42
CA SER A 99 13.60 -17.45 -13.16
C SER A 99 14.71 -18.23 -12.44
N THR A 100 15.03 -17.85 -11.21
CA THR A 100 15.59 -18.78 -10.21
C THR A 100 14.89 -18.59 -8.86
N PRO A 101 14.55 -19.68 -8.16
CA PRO A 101 13.77 -19.63 -6.93
C PRO A 101 14.59 -18.99 -5.80
N PRO A 102 13.94 -18.43 -4.76
CA PRO A 102 14.65 -17.81 -3.67
C PRO A 102 15.56 -18.85 -3.02
N ARG A 103 16.88 -18.56 -3.02
CA ARG A 103 17.90 -19.35 -2.31
C ARG A 103 17.49 -19.45 -0.85
N SER A 104 16.97 -20.62 -0.48
CA SER A 104 16.70 -20.97 0.91
C SER A 104 18.04 -21.05 1.63
N ILE A 105 18.20 -20.25 2.68
CA ILE A 105 19.35 -20.24 3.60
C ILE A 105 19.61 -21.62 4.25
N PHE A 106 18.75 -22.62 4.03
CA PHE A 106 18.93 -24.00 4.48
C PHE A 106 19.14 -24.97 3.32
N ARG A 107 20.34 -24.99 2.73
CA ARG A 107 20.75 -26.12 1.86
C ARG A 107 22.19 -26.57 2.11
N GLY A 108 22.63 -26.49 3.36
CA GLY A 108 24.02 -26.78 3.76
C GLY A 108 24.21 -27.74 4.94
N ILE A 109 23.15 -28.29 5.55
CA ILE A 109 23.30 -29.28 6.63
C ILE A 109 22.88 -30.64 6.11
N LYS A 110 23.78 -31.32 5.39
CA LYS A 110 23.70 -32.77 5.22
C LYS A 110 24.25 -33.38 6.50
N GLY A 111 23.44 -34.20 7.20
CA GLY A 111 23.91 -35.02 8.32
C GLY A 111 23.24 -34.84 9.69
N LEU A 112 22.03 -34.29 9.78
CA LEU A 112 21.23 -34.43 11.02
C LEU A 112 20.02 -35.31 10.70
N SER A 113 20.17 -36.60 10.98
CA SER A 113 19.07 -37.57 10.93
C SER A 113 18.01 -37.18 11.96
N ALA A 114 16.74 -37.52 11.70
CA ALA A 114 15.64 -37.32 12.64
C ALA A 114 15.86 -38.02 14.01
N ALA A 115 16.87 -38.89 14.09
CA ALA A 115 17.32 -39.59 15.29
C ALA A 115 18.12 -38.73 16.28
N ASP A 116 18.71 -37.59 15.88
CA ASP A 116 19.65 -36.82 16.74
C ASP A 116 19.07 -35.49 17.28
N THR A 117 17.76 -35.29 17.16
CA THR A 117 17.14 -34.03 17.57
C THR A 117 16.86 -34.03 19.07
N THR A 118 17.51 -33.11 19.80
CA THR A 118 17.16 -32.86 21.21
C THR A 118 15.66 -32.57 21.36
N PRO A 119 15.03 -32.93 22.48
CA PRO A 119 13.59 -32.72 22.70
C PRO A 119 13.14 -31.28 22.43
N ARG A 120 14.02 -30.32 22.76
CA ARG A 120 13.81 -28.88 22.51
C ARG A 120 13.73 -28.54 21.02
N LYS A 121 14.56 -29.16 20.18
CA LYS A 121 14.58 -28.92 18.72
C LYS A 121 13.33 -29.50 18.04
N GLN A 122 12.89 -30.69 18.47
CA GLN A 122 11.64 -31.28 17.98
C GLN A 122 10.42 -30.42 18.34
N HIS A 123 10.37 -29.95 19.59
CA HIS A 123 9.31 -29.04 20.04
C HIS A 123 9.26 -27.76 19.19
N LEU A 124 10.41 -27.15 18.92
CA LEU A 124 10.50 -25.94 18.09
C LEU A 124 10.05 -26.20 16.65
N MET A 125 10.44 -27.32 16.05
CA MET A 125 10.01 -27.71 14.71
C MET A 125 8.49 -27.95 14.64
N ASN A 126 7.91 -28.62 15.64
CA ASN A 126 6.47 -28.85 15.71
C ASN A 126 5.70 -27.54 15.90
N LEU A 127 6.25 -26.61 16.69
CA LEU A 127 5.70 -25.27 16.88
C LEU A 127 5.72 -24.47 15.56
N VAL A 128 6.84 -24.48 14.83
CA VAL A 128 6.94 -23.85 13.50
C VAL A 128 5.92 -24.45 12.53
N LYS A 129 5.83 -25.78 12.43
CA LYS A 129 4.84 -26.47 11.58
C LYS A 129 3.40 -26.09 11.94
N SER A 130 3.09 -26.03 13.24
CA SER A 130 1.76 -25.63 13.73
C SER A 130 1.43 -24.18 13.37
N LYS A 131 2.37 -23.25 13.57
CA LYS A 131 2.19 -21.84 13.21
C LYS A 131 2.05 -21.65 11.70
N GLU A 132 2.84 -22.35 10.89
CA GLU A 132 2.69 -22.33 9.44
C GLU A 132 1.34 -22.87 8.97
N ALA A 133 0.86 -23.96 9.57
CA ALA A 133 -0.47 -24.50 9.28
C ALA A 133 -1.57 -23.49 9.62
N HIS A 134 -1.43 -22.79 10.76
CA HIS A 134 -2.36 -21.73 11.15
C HIS A 134 -2.34 -20.56 10.16
N ILE A 135 -1.16 -20.13 9.71
CA ILE A 135 -1.00 -19.09 8.68
C ILE A 135 -1.67 -19.53 7.37
N ARG A 136 -1.48 -20.77 6.93
CA ARG A 136 -2.15 -21.31 5.72
C ARG A 136 -3.68 -21.27 5.87
N LYS A 137 -4.21 -21.68 7.03
CA LYS A 137 -5.65 -21.65 7.32
C LYS A 137 -6.20 -20.22 7.29
N LEU A 138 -5.52 -19.27 7.92
CA LEU A 138 -5.89 -17.85 7.89
C LEU A 138 -5.88 -17.28 6.48
N LYS A 139 -4.83 -17.55 5.69
CA LYS A 139 -4.77 -17.12 4.28
C LYS A 139 -5.93 -17.67 3.45
N LYS A 140 -6.30 -18.95 3.63
CA LYS A 140 -7.46 -19.56 2.96
C LYS A 140 -8.76 -18.88 3.35
N LEU A 141 -8.95 -18.59 4.64
CA LEU A 141 -10.13 -17.89 5.14
C LEU A 141 -10.24 -16.47 4.56
N CYS A 142 -9.14 -15.72 4.51
CA CYS A 142 -9.12 -14.38 3.91
C CYS A 142 -9.47 -14.41 2.42
N ARG A 143 -8.92 -15.38 1.66
CA ARG A 143 -9.27 -15.54 0.24
C ARG A 143 -10.76 -15.83 0.04
N LYS A 144 -11.33 -16.76 0.82
CA LYS A 144 -12.77 -17.09 0.78
C LYS A 144 -13.63 -15.87 1.10
N LYS A 145 -13.35 -15.16 2.19
CA LYS A 145 -14.09 -13.92 2.52
C LYS A 145 -13.98 -12.87 1.41
N THR A 146 -12.82 -12.77 0.75
CA THR A 146 -12.63 -11.84 -0.37
C THR A 146 -13.42 -12.27 -1.61
N SER A 147 -13.51 -13.57 -1.92
CA SER A 147 -14.36 -14.06 -3.02
C SER A 147 -15.84 -13.85 -2.73
N ASP A 148 -16.28 -14.11 -1.50
CA ASP A 148 -17.68 -13.94 -1.08
C ASP A 148 -18.10 -12.47 -1.12
N ILE A 149 -17.22 -11.55 -0.69
CA ILE A 149 -17.47 -10.11 -0.85
C ILE A 149 -17.54 -9.73 -2.33
N LYS A 150 -16.66 -10.27 -3.18
CA LYS A 150 -16.66 -9.97 -4.62
C LYS A 150 -17.96 -10.42 -5.31
N SER A 151 -18.45 -11.61 -5.00
CA SER A 151 -19.72 -12.10 -5.56
C SER A 151 -20.91 -11.26 -5.10
N LEU A 152 -20.93 -10.82 -3.84
CA LEU A 152 -21.98 -9.93 -3.31
C LEU A 152 -21.90 -8.49 -3.85
N THR A 153 -20.73 -8.03 -4.31
CA THR A 153 -20.57 -6.66 -4.85
C THR A 153 -21.09 -6.49 -6.27
N ASN A 154 -21.28 -7.59 -7.02
CA ASN A 154 -21.82 -7.53 -8.38
C ASN A 154 -23.35 -7.46 -8.36
N ILE A 155 -23.88 -6.29 -7.99
CA ILE A 155 -25.32 -6.02 -7.93
C ILE A 155 -26.01 -6.29 -9.28
N GLY A 156 -25.32 -6.05 -10.40
CA GLY A 156 -25.86 -6.26 -11.76
C GLY A 156 -26.13 -7.72 -12.13
N ASP A 157 -25.47 -8.68 -11.47
CA ASP A 157 -25.62 -10.11 -11.77
C ASP A 157 -26.75 -10.77 -10.96
N SER A 158 -27.33 -10.05 -10.00
CA SER A 158 -28.46 -10.56 -9.21
C SER A 158 -29.66 -10.85 -10.11
N THR A 159 -30.26 -12.03 -9.94
CA THR A 159 -31.45 -12.47 -10.66
C THR A 159 -32.62 -11.49 -10.50
N VAL A 160 -32.78 -10.91 -9.31
CA VAL A 160 -33.80 -9.89 -9.02
C VAL A 160 -33.58 -8.65 -9.88
N VAL A 161 -32.33 -8.17 -9.95
CA VAL A 161 -31.96 -6.96 -10.71
C VAL A 161 -32.14 -7.20 -12.22
N ARG A 162 -31.77 -8.38 -12.71
CA ARG A 162 -31.99 -8.76 -14.12
C ARG A 162 -33.47 -8.83 -14.51
N ASN A 163 -34.33 -9.31 -13.61
CA ASN A 163 -35.76 -9.38 -13.87
C ASN A 163 -36.41 -8.00 -13.86
N VAL A 164 -36.01 -7.12 -12.95
CA VAL A 164 -36.50 -5.72 -12.90
C VAL A 164 -36.11 -4.94 -14.14
N PHE A 165 -34.92 -5.16 -14.69
CA PHE A 165 -34.42 -4.46 -15.87
C PHE A 165 -34.71 -5.20 -17.19
N ARG A 166 -35.59 -6.20 -17.17
CA ARG A 166 -35.96 -6.97 -18.37
C ARG A 166 -36.64 -6.05 -19.39
N GLY A 167 -36.11 -6.01 -20.62
CA GLY A 167 -36.66 -5.19 -21.71
C GLY A 167 -36.15 -3.75 -21.76
N MET A 168 -35.30 -3.33 -20.82
CA MET A 168 -34.64 -2.03 -20.88
C MET A 168 -33.43 -2.06 -21.82
N SER A 169 -33.07 -0.89 -22.38
CA SER A 169 -31.82 -0.76 -23.15
C SER A 169 -30.62 -1.00 -22.24
N SER A 170 -29.53 -1.55 -22.79
CA SER A 170 -28.28 -1.78 -22.04
C SER A 170 -27.77 -0.51 -21.35
N VAL A 171 -27.83 0.63 -22.04
CA VAL A 171 -27.42 1.94 -21.53
C VAL A 171 -28.28 2.36 -20.32
N THR A 172 -29.59 2.14 -20.38
CA THR A 172 -30.49 2.48 -19.27
C THR A 172 -30.27 1.56 -18.07
N THR A 173 -30.08 0.27 -18.31
CA THR A 173 -29.77 -0.72 -17.28
C THR A 173 -28.46 -0.39 -16.56
N ASP A 174 -27.40 -0.09 -17.31
CA ASP A 174 -26.10 0.30 -16.77
C ASP A 174 -26.21 1.58 -15.92
N PHE A 175 -26.96 2.56 -16.41
CA PHE A 175 -27.22 3.80 -15.68
C PHE A 175 -27.94 3.53 -14.35
N LEU A 176 -28.99 2.70 -14.33
CA LEU A 176 -29.72 2.37 -13.11
C LEU A 176 -28.87 1.57 -12.11
N ILE A 177 -28.08 0.61 -12.59
CA ILE A 177 -27.11 -0.11 -11.76
C ILE A 177 -26.12 0.90 -11.14
N SER A 178 -25.65 1.89 -11.89
CA SER A 178 -24.80 2.96 -11.38
C SER A 178 -25.48 3.82 -10.33
N GLN A 179 -26.78 4.11 -10.47
CA GLN A 179 -27.55 4.80 -9.44
C GLN A 179 -27.60 3.97 -8.15
N LEU A 180 -27.88 2.67 -8.24
CA LEU A 180 -27.92 1.76 -7.08
C LEU A 180 -26.56 1.68 -6.36
N ARG A 181 -25.45 1.60 -7.13
CA ARG A 181 -24.09 1.63 -6.57
C ARG A 181 -23.78 2.93 -5.83
N CYS A 182 -24.32 4.05 -6.31
CA CYS A 182 -24.05 5.39 -5.78
C CYS A 182 -25.02 5.86 -4.70
N ALA A 183 -26.20 5.23 -4.56
CA ALA A 183 -27.30 5.72 -3.72
C ALA A 183 -26.90 5.96 -2.25
N LYS A 184 -26.14 5.03 -1.65
CA LYS A 184 -25.67 5.13 -0.26
C LYS A 184 -24.31 5.82 -0.11
N LYS A 185 -23.76 6.39 -1.18
CA LYS A 185 -22.42 6.99 -1.18
C LYS A 185 -22.53 8.52 -1.18
N SER A 186 -21.72 9.15 -0.34
CA SER A 186 -21.56 10.61 -0.34
C SER A 186 -21.06 11.10 -1.70
N PRO A 187 -21.34 12.35 -2.11
CA PRO A 187 -20.98 12.85 -3.44
C PRO A 187 -19.51 12.67 -3.82
N ARG A 188 -18.58 12.79 -2.86
CA ARG A 188 -17.13 12.59 -3.06
C ARG A 188 -16.72 11.11 -3.03
N GLY A 189 -17.54 10.24 -2.44
CA GLY A 189 -17.27 8.80 -2.33
C GLY A 189 -17.79 7.97 -3.51
N ARG A 190 -18.43 8.61 -4.50
CA ARG A 190 -18.94 7.94 -5.71
C ARG A 190 -17.78 7.66 -6.67
N ARG A 191 -17.68 6.41 -7.12
CA ARG A 191 -16.70 5.97 -8.13
C ARG A 191 -17.44 5.71 -9.44
N TRP A 192 -17.03 6.39 -10.50
CA TRP A 192 -17.67 6.34 -11.81
C TRP A 192 -16.95 5.36 -12.72
N ILE A 193 -17.69 4.46 -13.36
CA ILE A 193 -17.16 3.65 -14.46
C ILE A 193 -17.05 4.49 -15.73
N THR A 194 -16.26 4.02 -16.70
CA THR A 194 -16.06 4.74 -17.96
C THR A 194 -17.37 5.01 -18.70
N GLN A 195 -18.28 4.04 -18.75
CA GLN A 195 -19.58 4.19 -19.42
C GLN A 195 -20.45 5.29 -18.80
N ASP A 196 -20.52 5.38 -17.46
CA ASP A 196 -21.23 6.45 -16.77
C ASP A 196 -20.69 7.83 -17.13
N LYS A 197 -19.36 7.93 -17.25
CA LYS A 197 -18.70 9.19 -17.59
C LYS A 197 -18.96 9.57 -19.05
N VAL A 198 -18.99 8.60 -19.96
CA VAL A 198 -19.36 8.80 -21.38
C VAL A 198 -20.80 9.27 -21.50
N LEU A 199 -21.76 8.60 -20.83
CA LEU A 199 -23.16 9.00 -20.80
C LEU A 199 -23.31 10.42 -20.23
N ALA A 200 -22.61 10.74 -19.15
CA ALA A 200 -22.61 12.06 -18.55
C ALA A 200 -22.05 13.14 -19.48
N LEU A 201 -20.99 12.83 -20.24
CA LEU A 201 -20.42 13.70 -21.26
C LEU A 201 -21.40 13.92 -22.41
N ALA A 202 -22.03 12.86 -22.92
CA ALA A 202 -23.03 12.94 -23.98
C ALA A 202 -24.21 13.83 -23.57
N LEU A 203 -24.75 13.62 -22.36
CA LEU A 203 -25.85 14.42 -21.81
C LEU A 203 -25.43 15.88 -21.60
N PHE A 204 -24.22 16.13 -21.10
CA PHE A 204 -23.69 17.48 -20.91
C PHE A 204 -23.49 18.20 -22.24
N LYS A 205 -22.96 17.52 -23.28
CA LYS A 205 -22.76 18.09 -24.62
C LYS A 205 -24.07 18.39 -25.33
N LYS A 206 -25.10 17.54 -25.16
CA LYS A 206 -26.43 17.78 -25.72
C LYS A 206 -27.17 18.93 -25.04
N SER A 207 -27.14 19.00 -23.70
CA SER A 207 -27.75 20.12 -22.96
C SER A 207 -27.09 20.33 -21.58
N PRO A 208 -26.22 21.35 -21.44
CA PRO A 208 -25.59 21.68 -20.16
C PRO A 208 -26.58 22.14 -19.10
N LYS A 209 -27.73 22.71 -19.50
CA LYS A 209 -28.80 23.15 -18.58
C LYS A 209 -29.51 21.92 -17.98
N CYS A 210 -29.91 20.98 -18.84
CA CYS A 210 -30.55 19.73 -18.41
C CYS A 210 -29.63 18.91 -17.50
N TYR A 211 -28.34 18.79 -17.85
CA TYR A 211 -27.37 18.09 -17.02
C TYR A 211 -27.28 18.64 -15.60
N ARG A 212 -27.26 19.98 -15.45
CA ARG A 212 -27.21 20.65 -14.13
C ARG A 212 -28.47 20.37 -13.31
N LEU A 213 -29.63 20.30 -13.94
CA LEU A 213 -30.89 19.96 -13.29
C LEU A 213 -30.87 18.49 -12.83
N LEU A 214 -30.59 17.56 -13.75
CA LEU A 214 -30.58 16.12 -13.46
C LEU A 214 -29.57 15.77 -12.38
N ARG A 215 -28.40 16.42 -12.35
CA ARG A 215 -27.37 16.18 -11.32
C ARG A 215 -27.85 16.48 -9.90
N LYS A 216 -28.89 17.30 -9.72
CA LYS A 216 -29.50 17.53 -8.40
C LYS A 216 -30.38 16.36 -7.96
N MET A 217 -31.00 15.63 -8.90
CA MET A 217 -31.92 14.54 -8.61
C MET A 217 -31.26 13.17 -8.62
N VAL A 218 -30.38 12.92 -9.58
CA VAL A 218 -29.70 11.62 -9.77
C VAL A 218 -28.20 11.77 -9.61
N ALA A 219 -27.54 10.68 -9.22
CA ALA A 219 -26.10 10.67 -9.05
C ALA A 219 -25.42 10.77 -10.43
N LEU A 220 -24.81 11.93 -10.70
CA LEU A 220 -24.02 12.18 -11.91
C LEU A 220 -22.62 12.71 -11.60
N PRO A 221 -21.62 12.45 -12.47
CA PRO A 221 -20.29 13.01 -12.36
C PRO A 221 -20.26 14.54 -12.26
N SER A 222 -19.22 15.10 -11.64
CA SER A 222 -18.99 16.54 -11.70
C SER A 222 -18.34 16.94 -13.02
N LYS A 223 -18.43 18.23 -13.40
CA LYS A 223 -17.72 18.77 -14.57
C LYS A 223 -16.21 18.48 -14.50
N ASN A 224 -15.60 18.62 -13.33
CA ASN A 224 -14.17 18.32 -13.14
C ASN A 224 -13.85 16.84 -13.37
N THR A 225 -14.78 15.94 -13.00
CA THR A 225 -14.65 14.49 -13.26
C THR A 225 -14.75 14.17 -14.75
N GLN A 226 -15.48 14.97 -15.54
CA GLN A 226 -15.56 14.81 -16.99
C GLN A 226 -14.29 15.33 -17.68
N LEU A 227 -13.73 16.45 -17.21
CA LEU A 227 -12.47 17.02 -17.74
C LEU A 227 -11.29 16.08 -17.56
N ALA A 228 -11.25 15.31 -16.47
CA ALA A 228 -10.23 14.30 -16.23
C ALA A 228 -10.26 13.09 -17.19
N MET A 229 -11.19 13.02 -18.16
CA MET A 229 -11.16 12.04 -19.26
C MET A 229 -10.71 12.63 -20.60
N LEU A 230 -10.55 13.96 -20.68
CA LEU A 230 -10.13 14.67 -21.90
C LEU A 230 -8.65 15.09 -21.85
N LEU A 231 -7.96 14.76 -20.75
CA LEU A 231 -6.53 14.95 -20.50
C LEU A 231 -5.90 13.57 -20.34
#